data_AF-A0AAJ2ZDM8-F1
#
_entry.id   AF-A0AAJ2ZDM8-F1
#
_cell.length_a   1.000
_cell.length_b   1.000
_cell.length_c   1.000
_cell.angle_alpha   90.00
_cell.angle_beta   90.00
_cell.angle_gamma   90.00
#
_symmetry.space_group_name_H-M   'P 1'
#
loop_
_entity.id
_entity.type
_entity.pdbx_description
1 polymer ?
#
loop_
_entity_poly.entity_id
_entity_poly.type
_entity_poly.pdbx_seq_one_letter_code
_entity_poly.pdbx_strand_id
1 'polypeptide(L)' 'MSRHDEPNEYGFAGETTAPEPPAGGRPDEQDRAEEIAVPGDDLTEPVADALEEETEERGEERTADRRR' A
#
# COMPACT_ATOMS: atom_id res chain seq x y z
N MET A 1 -9.92 19.80 38.92
CA MET A 1 -10.92 19.72 37.84
C MET A 1 -10.16 19.94 36.55
N SER A 2 -10.31 19.05 35.57
CA SER A 2 -9.43 18.99 34.41
C SER A 2 -9.79 20.11 33.44
N ARG A 3 -8.80 20.86 32.94
CA ARG A 3 -8.95 22.03 32.05
C ARG A 3 -9.68 21.74 30.73
N HIS A 4 -9.97 20.47 30.44
CA HIS A 4 -10.61 19.98 29.23
C HIS A 4 -12.15 20.05 29.26
N ASP A 5 -12.74 20.28 30.44
CA ASP A 5 -14.20 20.41 30.60
C ASP A 5 -14.68 21.86 30.47
N GLU A 6 -13.75 22.84 30.38
CA GLU A 6 -14.09 24.25 30.19
C GLU A 6 -14.34 24.55 28.70
N PRO A 7 -15.44 25.23 28.35
CA PRO A 7 -15.69 25.65 26.97
C PRO A 7 -14.66 26.66 26.50
N ASN A 8 -14.20 26.51 25.25
CA ASN A 8 -13.33 27.48 24.60
C ASN A 8 -14.07 28.82 24.37
N GLU A 9 -13.35 29.82 23.83
CA GLU A 9 -13.89 31.16 23.55
C GLU A 9 -15.09 31.20 22.59
N TYR A 10 -15.34 30.09 21.89
CA TYR A 10 -16.47 29.88 20.99
C TYR A 10 -17.59 29.02 21.60
N GLY A 11 -17.46 28.62 22.87
CA GLY A 11 -18.47 27.87 23.61
C GLY A 11 -18.38 26.34 23.50
N PHE A 12 -17.31 25.77 22.92
CA PHE A 12 -17.16 24.32 22.78
C PHE A 12 -16.29 23.73 23.90
N ALA A 13 -16.81 22.73 24.63
CA ALA A 13 -16.10 21.97 25.67
C ALA A 13 -16.15 20.46 25.38
N GLY A 14 -15.19 19.69 25.92
CA GLY A 14 -15.15 18.23 25.80
C GLY A 14 -14.38 17.69 24.59
N GLU A 15 -14.33 16.35 24.45
CA GLU A 15 -13.73 15.68 23.29
C GLU A 15 -14.47 16.04 21.99
N THR A 16 -13.76 16.07 20.86
CA THR A 16 -14.35 16.34 19.54
C THR A 16 -15.42 15.31 19.23
N THR A 17 -16.68 15.66 19.45
CA THR A 17 -17.82 14.89 18.97
C THR A 17 -18.03 15.20 17.50
N ALA A 18 -17.07 14.80 16.65
CA ALA A 18 -17.44 14.57 15.27
C ALA A 18 -18.63 13.59 15.31
N PRO A 19 -19.74 13.89 14.62
CA PRO A 19 -20.89 13.02 14.67
C PRO A 19 -20.45 11.61 14.25
N GLU A 20 -20.83 10.61 15.03
CA GLU A 20 -20.56 9.22 14.69
C GLU A 20 -21.13 8.95 13.29
N PRO A 21 -20.33 8.43 12.35
CA PRO A 21 -20.83 8.14 11.02
C PRO A 21 -21.99 7.14 11.13
N PRO A 22 -23.04 7.28 10.30
CA PRO A 22 -24.17 6.36 10.34
C PRO A 22 -23.69 4.91 10.15
N ALA A 23 -24.21 3.98 10.95
CA ALA A 23 -23.88 2.56 10.84
C ALA A 23 -24.23 2.06 9.43
N GLY A 24 -23.21 1.61 8.69
CA GLY A 24 -23.35 1.24 7.28
C GLY A 24 -23.20 2.42 6.33
N GLY A 25 -22.16 3.25 6.53
CA GLY A 25 -21.76 4.32 5.61
C GLY A 25 -21.94 3.88 4.16
N ARG A 26 -22.68 4.69 3.39
CA ARG A 26 -22.77 4.49 1.95
C ARG A 26 -21.34 4.51 1.42
N PRO A 27 -20.96 3.59 0.52
CA PRO A 27 -19.62 3.60 -0.05
C PRO A 27 -19.38 4.99 -0.63
N ASP A 28 -18.40 5.69 -0.06
CA ASP A 28 -18.03 7.01 -0.54
C ASP A 28 -17.11 6.87 -1.77
N GLU A 29 -16.71 7.99 -2.36
CA GLU A 29 -15.83 7.94 -3.53
C GLU A 29 -14.43 7.37 -3.21
N GLN A 30 -14.03 7.37 -1.94
CA GLN A 30 -12.79 6.76 -1.47
C GLN A 30 -12.95 5.24 -1.43
N ASP A 31 -14.06 4.72 -0.91
CA ASP A 31 -14.36 3.27 -0.87
C ASP A 31 -14.35 2.63 -2.27
N ARG A 32 -14.81 3.36 -3.30
CA ARG A 32 -14.79 2.87 -4.69
C ARG A 32 -13.40 2.89 -5.33
N ALA A 33 -12.55 3.83 -4.92
CA ALA A 33 -11.18 3.91 -5.41
C ALA A 33 -10.32 2.77 -4.83
N GLU A 34 -10.71 2.22 -3.69
CA GLU A 34 -10.07 1.06 -3.06
C GLU A 34 -10.55 -0.28 -3.65
N GLU A 35 -11.65 -0.31 -4.40
CA GLU A 35 -12.19 -1.49 -5.08
C GLU A 35 -11.48 -1.77 -6.42
N ILE A 36 -10.15 -1.61 -6.47
CA ILE A 36 -9.36 -1.99 -7.63
C ILE A 36 -8.94 -3.45 -7.43
N ALA A 37 -9.51 -4.35 -8.25
CA ALA A 37 -9.11 -5.75 -8.28
C ALA A 37 -7.63 -5.85 -8.70
N VAL A 38 -6.78 -6.25 -7.77
CA VAL A 38 -5.39 -6.61 -8.07
C VAL A 38 -5.41 -7.99 -8.71
N PRO A 39 -4.78 -8.18 -9.88
CA PRO A 39 -4.61 -9.50 -10.48
C PRO A 39 -3.96 -10.46 -9.47
N GLY A 40 -4.49 -11.68 -9.35
CA GLY A 40 -3.90 -12.71 -8.49
C GLY A 40 -2.69 -13.40 -9.10
N ASP A 41 -2.36 -13.08 -10.36
CA ASP A 41 -1.24 -13.62 -11.11
C ASP A 41 0.08 -12.96 -10.70
N ASP A 42 1.17 -13.72 -10.75
CA ASP A 42 2.51 -13.18 -10.57
C ASP A 42 2.95 -12.44 -11.84
N LEU A 43 2.94 -11.11 -11.79
CA LEU A 43 3.38 -10.26 -12.89
C LEU A 43 4.91 -10.14 -12.98
N THR A 44 5.64 -10.70 -12.01
CA THR A 44 7.10 -10.63 -11.92
C THR A 44 7.81 -11.83 -12.53
N GLU A 45 7.10 -12.94 -12.77
CA GLU A 45 7.63 -14.17 -13.37
C GLU A 45 8.38 -13.91 -14.69
N PRO A 46 7.85 -13.18 -15.70
CA PRO A 46 8.58 -12.95 -16.94
C PRO A 46 9.85 -12.11 -16.78
N VAL A 47 9.90 -11.27 -15.74
CA VAL A 47 11.09 -10.46 -15.41
C VAL A 47 12.12 -11.31 -14.69
N ALA A 48 11.69 -12.20 -13.80
CA ALA A 48 12.56 -13.16 -13.13
C ALA A 48 13.22 -14.10 -14.15
N ASP A 49 12.44 -14.66 -15.07
CA ASP A 49 12.94 -15.54 -16.14
C ASP A 49 13.99 -14.83 -17.01
N ALA A 50 13.70 -13.60 -17.45
CA ALA A 50 14.65 -12.82 -18.26
C ALA A 50 15.96 -12.50 -17.52
N LEU A 51 15.90 -12.27 -16.20
CA LEU A 51 17.09 -12.06 -15.38
C LEU A 51 17.88 -13.34 -15.17
N GLU A 52 17.21 -14.48 -14.99
CA GLU A 52 17.88 -15.79 -14.90
C GLU A 52 18.62 -16.10 -16.20
N GLU A 53 17.96 -15.98 -17.36
CA GLU A 53 18.58 -16.19 -18.69
C GLU A 53 19.83 -15.32 -18.90
N GLU A 54 19.79 -14.01 -18.59
CA GLU A 54 20.95 -13.12 -18.72
C GLU A 54 22.11 -13.56 -17.81
N THR A 55 21.80 -13.99 -16.59
CA THR A 55 22.82 -14.41 -15.63
C THR A 55 23.44 -15.76 -15.96
N GLU A 56 22.67 -16.67 -16.56
CA GLU A 56 23.13 -17.98 -17.04
C GLU A 56 24.05 -17.82 -18.26
N GLU A 57 23.63 -17.08 -19.30
CA GLU A 57 24.48 -16.80 -20.48
C GLU A 57 25.82 -16.17 -20.07
N ARG A 58 25.78 -15.19 -19.15
CA ARG A 58 26.98 -14.51 -18.66
C ARG A 58 27.82 -15.38 -17.72
N GLY A 59 27.21 -16.37 -17.08
CA GLY A 59 27.89 -17.39 -16.27
C GLY A 59 28.70 -18.36 -17.12
N GLU A 60 28.12 -18.81 -18.23
CA GLU A 60 28.71 -19.76 -19.16
C GLU A 60 29.91 -19.16 -19.91
N GLU A 61 29.77 -17.95 -20.46
CA GLU A 61 30.84 -17.21 -21.15
C GLU A 61 32.11 -17.09 -20.27
N ARG A 62 31.90 -16.72 -19.00
CA ARG A 62 32.96 -16.51 -18.01
C ARG A 62 33.67 -17.80 -17.57
N THR A 63 33.03 -18.96 -17.74
CA THR A 63 33.66 -20.28 -17.50
C THR A 63 34.43 -20.79 -18.71
N ALA A 64 33.98 -20.45 -19.92
CA ALA A 64 34.66 -20.77 -21.17
C ALA A 64 35.99 -20.01 -21.30
N ASP A 65 36.04 -18.73 -20.92
CA ASP A 65 37.26 -17.91 -20.95
C ASP A 65 38.36 -18.40 -20.00
N ARG A 66 37.99 -19.04 -18.87
CA ARG A 66 38.98 -19.60 -17.93
C ARG A 66 39.61 -20.91 -18.39
N ARG A 67 39.06 -21.56 -19.42
CA ARG A 67 39.55 -22.84 -19.94
C ARG A 67 40.46 -22.70 -21.16
N ARG A 68 40.74 -21.48 -21.61
CA ARG A 68 41.59 -21.19 -22.78
C ARG A 68 43.04 -20.87 -22.41
#